data_AF-A0A2V6ER93-F1
#
_entry.id   AF-A0A2V6ER93-F1
#
_cell.length_a   1.000
_cell.length_b   1.000
_cell.length_c   1.000
_cell.angle_alpha   90.00
_cell.angle_beta   90.00
_cell.angle_gamma   90.00
#
_symmetry.space_group_name_H-M   'P 1'
#
loop_
_entity.id
_entity.type
_entity.pdbx_description
1 polymer ?
#
loop_
_entity_poly.entity_id
_entity_poly.type
_entity_poly.pdbx_seq_one_letter_code
_entity_poly.pdbx_strand_id
1 'polypeptide(L)'
;MFTVNHVISAKFGGREECARNVLSSLDWSAAAPEFRLAKAVLQDQVDAAAKIMFQIGSNNEIVSEHAYHSFPLFRTFRLQESFLQAYEKIFGHPFVTKVQESADVTQMQLEQSAEQGPPETRSPQGNST
;
A
#
# COMPACT_ATOMS: atom_id res chain seq x y z
N MET A 1 8.19 -8.70 -11.03
CA MET A 1 8.05 -7.48 -10.21
C MET A 1 7.92 -6.21 -11.07
N PHE A 2 8.82 -5.94 -12.02
CA PHE A 2 8.78 -4.71 -12.85
C PHE A 2 7.47 -4.49 -13.62
N THR A 3 6.84 -5.56 -14.12
CA THR A 3 5.57 -5.47 -14.85
C THR A 3 4.44 -4.89 -14.00
N VAL A 4 4.32 -5.30 -12.73
CA VAL A 4 3.26 -4.82 -11.83
C VAL A 4 3.41 -3.31 -11.59
N ASN A 5 4.65 -2.86 -11.32
CA ASN A 5 4.93 -1.45 -11.12
C ASN A 5 4.66 -0.63 -12.39
N HIS A 6 5.02 -1.15 -13.57
CA HIS A 6 4.73 -0.50 -14.84
C HIS A 6 3.22 -0.34 -15.08
N VAL A 7 2.45 -1.40 -14.81
CA VAL A 7 0.99 -1.39 -14.98
C VAL A 7 0.32 -0.44 -13.99
N ILE A 8 0.77 -0.39 -12.73
CA ILE A 8 0.30 0.57 -11.71
C ILE A 8 0.50 2.01 -12.22
N SER A 9 1.70 2.34 -12.70
CA SER A 9 2.01 3.66 -13.23
C SER A 9 1.20 4.01 -14.48
N ALA A 10 0.93 3.03 -15.36
CA ALA A 10 0.10 3.25 -16.54
C ALA A 10 -1.38 3.47 -16.18
N LYS A 11 -1.93 2.67 -15.26
CA LYS A 11 -3.33 2.80 -14.80
C LYS A 11 -3.56 4.16 -14.13
N PHE A 12 -2.73 4.53 -13.16
CA PHE A 12 -2.88 5.82 -12.46
C PHE A 12 -2.40 7.02 -13.27
N GLY A 13 -1.64 6.81 -14.35
CA GLY A 13 -1.24 7.84 -15.31
C GLY A 13 -2.25 8.09 -16.43
N GLY A 14 -3.47 7.55 -16.34
CA GLY A 14 -4.54 7.74 -17.34
C GLY A 14 -4.41 6.89 -18.61
N ARG A 15 -3.48 5.93 -18.65
CA ARG A 15 -3.26 5.01 -19.77
C ARG A 15 -3.78 3.61 -19.44
N GLU A 16 -5.05 3.52 -19.07
CA GLU A 16 -5.66 2.27 -18.62
C GLU A 16 -5.68 1.18 -19.70
N GLU A 17 -5.83 1.56 -20.97
CA GLU A 17 -5.81 0.59 -22.07
C GLU A 17 -4.44 -0.08 -22.21
N CYS A 18 -3.35 0.69 -22.12
CA CYS A 18 -2.00 0.13 -22.09
C CYS A 18 -1.81 -0.80 -20.89
N ALA A 19 -2.30 -0.40 -19.71
CA ALA A 19 -2.25 -1.22 -18.51
C ALA A 19 -2.97 -2.57 -18.71
N ARG A 20 -4.17 -2.56 -19.30
CA ARG A 20 -4.94 -3.77 -19.61
C ARG A 20 -4.23 -4.66 -20.63
N ASN A 21 -3.68 -4.07 -21.69
CA ASN A 21 -2.99 -4.83 -22.74
C ASN A 21 -1.78 -5.58 -22.17
N VAL A 22 -0.94 -4.90 -21.37
CA VAL A 22 0.23 -5.52 -20.72
C VAL A 22 -0.17 -6.63 -19.73
N LEU A 23 -1.28 -6.45 -19.00
CA LEU A 23 -1.79 -7.50 -18.11
C LEU A 23 -2.28 -8.72 -18.88
N SER A 24 -2.97 -8.51 -20.01
CA SER A 24 -3.50 -9.59 -20.84
C SER A 24 -2.43 -10.34 -21.65
N SER A 25 -1.29 -9.71 -21.93
CA SER A 25 -0.21 -10.32 -22.71
C SER A 25 0.63 -11.33 -21.92
N LEU A 26 0.39 -11.46 -20.62
CA LEU A 26 1.15 -12.33 -19.74
C LEU A 26 0.28 -13.46 -19.21
N ASP A 27 0.87 -14.64 -19.07
CA ASP A 27 0.22 -15.74 -18.36
C ASP A 27 0.45 -15.58 -16.85
N TRP A 28 -0.65 -15.65 -16.10
CA TRP A 28 -0.67 -15.54 -14.63
C TRP A 28 -1.15 -16.83 -13.97
N SER A 29 -1.39 -17.88 -14.75
CA SER A 29 -1.89 -19.18 -14.27
C SER A 29 -0.94 -19.81 -13.24
N ALA A 30 0.36 -19.71 -13.47
CA ALA A 30 1.43 -20.18 -12.58
C ALA A 30 1.99 -19.08 -11.65
N ALA A 31 1.38 -17.89 -11.64
CA ALA A 31 1.88 -16.79 -10.82
C ALA A 31 1.58 -17.04 -9.34
N ALA A 32 2.50 -16.56 -8.48
CA ALA A 32 2.31 -16.59 -7.05
C ALA A 32 1.00 -15.84 -6.65
N PRO A 33 0.34 -16.23 -5.55
CA PRO A 33 -0.96 -15.68 -5.15
C PRO A 33 -1.01 -14.15 -5.11
N GLU A 34 0.08 -13.51 -4.72
CA GLU A 34 0.24 -12.06 -4.59
C GLU A 34 0.19 -11.36 -5.95
N PHE A 35 0.78 -11.98 -6.97
CA PHE A 35 0.71 -11.50 -8.34
C PHE A 35 -0.68 -11.71 -8.95
N ARG A 36 -1.36 -12.82 -8.61
CA ARG A 36 -2.76 -13.04 -9.00
C ARG A 36 -3.70 -12.03 -8.34
N LEU A 37 -3.46 -11.68 -7.08
CA LEU A 37 -4.17 -10.60 -6.38
C LEU A 37 -3.94 -9.26 -7.09
N ALA A 38 -2.68 -8.92 -7.39
CA ALA A 38 -2.36 -7.68 -8.09
C ALA A 38 -3.06 -7.58 -9.45
N LYS A 39 -3.07 -8.66 -10.23
CA LYS A 39 -3.81 -8.73 -11.50
C LYS A 39 -5.30 -8.46 -11.29
N ALA A 40 -5.94 -9.16 -10.35
CA ALA A 40 -7.37 -9.01 -10.10
C ALA A 40 -7.73 -7.57 -9.67
N VAL A 41 -6.91 -6.96 -8.81
CA VAL A 41 -7.06 -5.56 -8.39
C VAL A 41 -6.88 -4.60 -9.57
N LEU A 42 -5.87 -4.80 -10.41
CA LEU A 42 -5.60 -3.93 -11.56
C LEU A 42 -6.66 -4.05 -12.66
N GLN A 43 -7.36 -5.19 -12.74
CA GLN A 43 -8.49 -5.42 -13.64
C GLN A 43 -9.85 -5.04 -13.02
N ASP A 44 -9.86 -4.42 -11.83
CA ASP A 44 -11.08 -4.05 -11.10
C ASP A 44 -12.03 -5.24 -10.84
N GLN A 45 -11.48 -6.46 -10.77
CA GLN A 45 -12.20 -7.68 -10.43
C GLN A 45 -12.28 -7.82 -8.91
N VAL A 46 -13.09 -6.96 -8.32
CA VAL A 46 -13.20 -6.75 -6.87
C VAL A 46 -13.50 -8.05 -6.11
N ASP A 47 -14.48 -8.85 -6.55
CA ASP A 47 -14.84 -10.11 -5.88
C ASP A 47 -13.75 -11.18 -5.99
N ALA A 48 -13.07 -11.24 -7.14
CA ALA A 48 -11.97 -12.18 -7.35
C ALA A 48 -10.77 -11.79 -6.46
N ALA A 49 -10.45 -10.50 -6.39
CA ALA A 49 -9.40 -9.99 -5.53
C ALA A 49 -9.68 -10.29 -4.05
N ALA A 50 -10.91 -10.08 -3.57
CA ALA A 50 -11.29 -10.38 -2.18
C ALA A 50 -11.17 -11.88 -1.85
N LYS A 51 -11.53 -12.77 -2.79
CA LYS A 51 -11.33 -14.22 -2.63
C LYS A 51 -9.87 -14.60 -2.54
N ILE A 52 -9.02 -14.04 -3.40
CA ILE A 52 -7.57 -14.31 -3.38
C ILE A 52 -6.96 -13.76 -2.09
N MET A 53 -7.36 -12.57 -1.66
CA MET A 53 -6.96 -11.97 -0.38
C MET A 53 -7.27 -12.91 0.79
N PHE A 54 -8.47 -13.51 0.83
CA PHE A 54 -8.85 -14.49 1.84
C PHE A 54 -8.00 -15.76 1.80
N GLN A 55 -7.64 -16.25 0.61
CA GLN A 55 -6.77 -17.42 0.44
C GLN A 55 -5.33 -17.16 0.90
N ILE A 56 -4.83 -15.94 0.70
CA ILE A 56 -3.50 -15.51 1.15
C ILE A 56 -3.47 -15.47 2.69
N GLY A 57 -4.54 -14.99 3.32
CA GLY A 57 -4.65 -14.89 4.77
C GLY A 57 -3.70 -13.85 5.36
N SER A 58 -3.40 -14.00 6.66
CA SER A 58 -2.60 -13.03 7.43
C SER A 58 -1.09 -13.31 7.43
N ASN A 59 -0.66 -14.49 6.97
CA ASN A 59 0.69 -15.00 7.19
C ASN A 59 1.56 -14.99 5.91
N ASN A 60 1.33 -14.02 5.02
CA ASN A 60 2.07 -13.88 3.77
C ASN A 60 3.23 -12.88 3.92
N GLU A 61 4.39 -13.24 3.38
CA GLU A 61 5.62 -12.44 3.49
C GLU A 61 5.56 -11.13 2.67
N ILE A 62 4.89 -11.16 1.51
CA ILE A 62 4.87 -10.04 0.56
C ILE A 62 3.63 -9.18 0.78
N VAL A 63 2.46 -9.79 0.95
CA VAL A 63 1.19 -9.10 1.18
C VAL A 63 0.83 -9.18 2.65
N SER A 64 1.61 -8.48 3.46
CA SER A 64 1.36 -8.31 4.88
C SER A 64 0.22 -7.31 5.12
N GLU A 65 -0.23 -7.23 6.36
CA GLU A 65 -1.23 -6.23 6.76
C GLU A 65 -0.82 -4.81 6.35
N HIS A 66 0.45 -4.44 6.60
CA HIS A 66 1.00 -3.13 6.24
C HIS A 66 0.88 -2.85 4.74
N ALA A 67 1.08 -3.85 3.89
CA ALA A 67 1.00 -3.69 2.44
C ALA A 67 -0.40 -3.23 1.98
N TYR A 68 -1.47 -3.69 2.63
CA TYR A 68 -2.84 -3.24 2.33
C TYR A 68 -3.07 -1.75 2.66
N HIS A 69 -2.34 -1.21 3.62
CA HIS A 69 -2.43 0.20 4.01
C HIS A 69 -1.59 1.12 3.13
N SER A 70 -0.34 0.73 2.85
CA SER A 70 0.65 1.61 2.24
C SER A 70 0.81 1.43 0.72
N PHE A 71 0.50 0.25 0.18
CA PHE A 71 0.84 -0.03 -1.21
C PHE A 71 -0.18 0.61 -2.19
N PRO A 72 0.27 1.43 -3.17
CA PRO A 72 -0.63 2.14 -4.09
C PRO A 72 -1.57 1.25 -4.90
N LEU A 73 -1.19 -0.02 -5.09
CA LEU A 73 -2.01 -1.04 -5.74
C LEU A 73 -3.42 -1.11 -5.14
N PHE A 74 -3.54 -0.99 -3.83
CA PHE A 74 -4.82 -1.15 -3.12
C PHE A 74 -5.60 0.15 -2.95
N ARG A 75 -5.13 1.27 -3.52
CA ARG A 75 -5.72 2.60 -3.32
C ARG A 75 -7.24 2.65 -3.58
N THR A 76 -7.69 2.06 -4.69
CA THR A 76 -9.11 2.00 -5.06
C THR A 76 -9.80 0.77 -4.47
N PHE A 77 -9.07 -0.34 -4.35
CA PHE A 77 -9.59 -1.60 -3.84
C PHE A 77 -10.00 -1.51 -2.37
N ARG A 78 -9.24 -0.77 -1.55
CA ARG A 78 -9.52 -0.60 -0.12
C ARG A 78 -10.80 0.17 0.22
N LEU A 79 -11.39 0.83 -0.79
CA LEU A 79 -12.66 1.54 -0.66
C LEU A 79 -13.86 0.62 -0.91
N GLN A 80 -13.63 -0.61 -1.40
CA GLN A 80 -14.70 -1.53 -1.75
C GLN A 80 -15.19 -2.28 -0.51
N GLU A 81 -16.50 -2.50 -0.42
CA GLU A 81 -17.11 -3.21 0.73
C GLU A 81 -16.58 -4.64 0.88
N SER A 82 -16.38 -5.34 -0.24
CA SER A 82 -15.84 -6.71 -0.25
C SER A 82 -14.42 -6.78 0.33
N PHE A 83 -13.61 -5.74 0.12
CA PHE A 83 -12.30 -5.63 0.75
C PHE A 83 -12.43 -5.45 2.26
N LEU A 84 -13.28 -4.53 2.72
CA LEU A 84 -13.46 -4.26 4.15
C LEU A 84 -13.88 -5.53 4.90
N GLN A 85 -14.84 -6.27 4.34
CA GLN A 85 -15.31 -7.54 4.91
C GLN A 85 -14.23 -8.62 4.89
N ALA A 86 -13.46 -8.74 3.79
CA ALA A 86 -12.37 -9.72 3.72
C ALA A 86 -11.26 -9.39 4.71
N TYR A 87 -10.88 -8.11 4.80
CA TYR A 87 -9.87 -7.61 5.71
C TYR A 87 -10.21 -7.91 7.18
N GLU A 88 -11.42 -7.56 7.61
CA GLU A 88 -11.87 -7.80 8.99
C GLU A 88 -11.87 -9.29 9.34
N LYS A 89 -12.25 -10.16 8.41
CA LYS A 89 -12.20 -11.62 8.62
C LYS A 89 -10.78 -12.17 8.73
N ILE A 90 -9.80 -11.57 8.05
CA ILE A 90 -8.42 -12.05 8.03
C ILE A 90 -7.64 -11.54 9.25
N PHE A 91 -7.82 -10.27 9.61
CA PHE A 91 -7.04 -9.59 10.66
C PHE A 91 -7.79 -9.40 11.99
N GLY A 92 -9.10 -9.66 12.01
CA GLY A 92 -9.92 -9.60 13.21
C GLY A 92 -10.32 -8.19 13.66
N HIS A 93 -10.06 -7.16 12.86
CA HIS A 93 -10.47 -5.78 13.16
C HIS A 93 -10.78 -5.00 11.87
N PRO A 94 -11.55 -3.89 11.95
CA PRO A 94 -11.91 -3.11 10.78
C PRO A 94 -10.69 -2.40 10.18
N PHE A 95 -10.70 -2.18 8.86
CA PHE A 95 -9.66 -1.43 8.17
C PHE A 95 -9.61 0.05 8.62
N VAL A 96 -10.79 0.67 8.82
CA VAL A 96 -10.93 2.10 9.16
C VAL A 96 -10.28 2.46 10.49
N THR A 97 -10.39 1.56 11.49
CA THR A 97 -9.81 1.76 12.83
C THR A 97 -8.30 1.96 12.77
N LYS A 98 -7.57 1.20 11.93
CA LYS A 98 -6.12 1.38 11.76
C LYS A 98 -5.72 2.62 10.94
N VAL A 99 -6.57 3.08 10.03
CA VAL A 99 -6.30 4.31 9.28
C VAL A 99 -6.36 5.53 10.20
N GLN A 100 -7.28 5.53 11.16
CA GLN A 100 -7.37 6.58 12.19
C GLN A 100 -6.17 6.52 13.15
N GLU A 101 -5.83 5.34 13.67
CA GLU A 101 -4.66 5.17 14.55
C GLU A 101 -3.35 5.62 13.88
N SER A 102 -3.15 5.30 12.60
CA SER A 102 -1.95 5.73 11.87
C SER A 102 -1.92 7.23 11.54
N ALA A 103 -3.08 7.85 11.29
CA ALA A 103 -3.19 9.29 11.13
C ALA A 103 -2.87 10.02 12.45
N ASP A 104 -3.40 9.53 13.57
CA ASP A 104 -3.18 10.11 14.90
C ASP A 104 -1.70 10.00 15.34
N VAL A 105 -1.06 8.84 15.10
CA VAL A 105 0.38 8.66 15.38
C VAL A 105 1.23 9.60 14.52
N THR A 106 0.88 9.78 13.24
CA THR A 106 1.63 10.68 12.34
C THR A 106 1.53 12.15 12.80
N GLN A 107 0.35 12.57 13.25
CA GLN A 107 0.10 13.90 13.80
C GLN A 107 0.95 14.16 15.08
N MET A 108 0.96 13.19 16.01
CA MET A 108 1.75 13.30 17.24
C MET A 108 3.27 13.37 16.96
N GLN A 109 3.76 12.61 15.97
CA GLN A 109 5.19 12.62 15.59
C GLN A 109 5.62 13.95 14.96
N LEU A 110 4.74 14.57 14.16
CA LEU A 110 4.98 15.88 13.53
C LEU A 110 5.02 17.00 14.58
N GLU A 111 4.14 16.95 15.57
CA GLU A 111 4.10 17.93 16.67
C GLU A 111 5.36 17.82 17.56
N GLN A 112 5.79 16.60 17.90
CA GLN A 112 7.04 16.38 18.65
C GLN A 112 8.32 16.80 17.90
N SER A 113 8.31 16.75 16.56
CA SER A 113 9.44 17.17 15.72
C SER A 113 9.51 18.69 15.52
N ALA A 114 8.41 19.41 15.74
CA ALA A 114 8.35 20.87 15.63
C ALA A 114 8.79 21.59 16.91
N GLU A 115 8.80 20.91 18.06
CA GLU A 115 9.22 21.48 19.35
C GLU A 115 10.74 21.38 19.60
N GLN A 116 11.47 20.53 18.86
CA GLN A 116 12.94 20.51 18.91
C GLN A 116 13.51 21.50 17.88
N GLY A 117 13.64 22.77 18.29
CA GLY A 117 14.25 23.83 17.48
C GLY A 117 15.67 23.52 17.01
N PRO A 118 16.22 24.27 16.02
CA PRO A 118 17.48 23.96 15.38
C PRO A 118 18.63 23.89 16.40
N PRO A 119 19.61 22.99 16.23
CA PRO A 119 20.78 22.96 17.09
C PRO A 119 21.53 24.30 16.99
N GLU A 120 21.71 24.98 18.13
CA GLU A 120 22.56 26.17 18.23
C GLU A 120 23.93 25.86 17.61
N THR A 121 24.26 26.56 16.53
CA THR A 121 25.60 26.60 15.96
C THR A 121 26.53 27.27 16.97
N ARG A 122 27.19 26.46 17.81
CA ARG A 122 28.39 26.90 18.55
C ARG A 122 29.46 27.30 17.54
N SER A 123 29.56 28.60 17.28
CA SER A 123 30.68 29.20 16.57
C SER A 123 31.96 28.98 17.39
N PRO A 124 33.07 28.52 16.79
CA PRO A 124 34.33 28.44 17.51
C PRO A 124 34.84 29.85 17.78
N GLN A 125 35.00 30.22 19.05
CA GLN A 125 35.71 31.43 19.44
C GLN A 125 37.13 31.37 18.86
N GLY A 126 37.44 32.33 18.00
CA GLY A 126 38.80 32.59 17.54
C GLY A 126 39.67 32.97 18.73
N ASN A 127 40.71 32.18 18.97
CA ASN A 127 41.73 32.48 19.95
C ASN A 127 42.69 33.49 19.32
N SER A 128 42.61 34.75 19.71
CA SER A 128 43.61 35.77 19.40
C SER A 128 44.61 35.84 20.56
N THR A 129 45.83 35.37 20.34
CA THR A 129 47.02 35.81 21.06
C THR A 129 48.21 35.75 20.11
#